data_AF-A0A963T1L9-F1
#
_entry.id   AF-A0A963T1L9-F1
#
_cell.length_a   1.000
_cell.length_b   1.000
_cell.length_c   1.000
_cell.angle_alpha   90.00
_cell.angle_beta   90.00
_cell.angle_gamma   90.00
#
_symmetry.space_group_name_H-M   'P 1'
#
loop_
_entity.id
_entity.type
_entity.pdbx_description
1 polymer ?
#
loop_
_entity_poly.entity_id
_entity_poly.type
_entity_poly.pdbx_seq_one_letter_code
_entity_poly.pdbx_strand_id
1 'polypeptide(L)'
;MTNAQHIAGGHSNRSGDRPGYRPAARRRGVAYYLAFVILKLAAIPVVALAVGLSLFLRTSPYAPAEALLDLVARGGCPAAAAVGLAPARRGALGYHARNDTDGDGIACEREPAARVRAIPLAGGARRAGGAKFVRPARTGGG
;
A
#
# COMPACT_ATOMS: atom_id res chain seq x y z
N MET A 1 -71.67 20.16 -73.56
CA MET A 1 -70.43 20.88 -73.21
C MET A 1 -70.04 20.43 -71.81
N THR A 2 -69.21 19.39 -71.76
CA THR A 2 -68.77 18.69 -70.55
C THR A 2 -67.38 19.22 -70.25
N ASN A 3 -67.09 19.72 -69.05
CA ASN A 3 -65.70 19.70 -68.61
C ASN A 3 -65.58 19.49 -67.09
N ALA A 4 -64.68 18.57 -66.79
CA ALA A 4 -64.58 17.81 -65.58
C ALA A 4 -63.80 18.56 -64.50
N GLN A 5 -64.26 18.35 -63.27
CA GLN A 5 -63.51 18.58 -62.06
C GLN A 5 -62.24 17.70 -62.10
N HIS A 6 -61.08 18.29 -61.86
CA HIS A 6 -59.90 17.52 -61.47
C HIS A 6 -59.25 18.13 -60.24
N ILE A 7 -59.43 17.39 -59.15
CA ILE A 7 -58.82 17.56 -57.84
C ILE A 7 -57.33 17.25 -57.98
N ALA A 8 -56.47 18.23 -57.70
CA ALA A 8 -55.06 18.02 -57.36
C ALA A 8 -54.90 18.59 -55.94
N GLY A 9 -54.73 17.79 -54.90
CA GLY A 9 -53.65 16.81 -54.76
C GLY A 9 -52.62 17.42 -53.82
N GLY A 10 -52.99 17.55 -52.53
CA GLY A 10 -52.12 18.09 -51.50
C GLY A 10 -50.97 17.13 -51.22
N HIS A 11 -49.75 17.54 -51.55
CA HIS A 11 -48.54 16.84 -51.14
C HIS A 11 -47.91 17.61 -49.96
N SER A 12 -48.29 17.21 -48.75
CA SER A 12 -47.61 17.58 -47.51
C SER A 12 -46.20 16.98 -47.52
N ASN A 13 -45.20 17.81 -47.77
CA ASN A 13 -43.79 17.42 -47.74
C ASN A 13 -43.33 17.30 -46.27
N ARG A 14 -43.68 16.18 -45.63
CA ARG A 14 -43.35 15.88 -44.22
C ARG A 14 -42.67 14.52 -44.14
N SER A 15 -41.35 14.49 -44.34
CA SER A 15 -40.51 13.38 -43.88
C SER A 15 -39.04 13.69 -44.14
N GLY A 16 -38.39 14.24 -43.11
CA GLY A 16 -36.95 14.46 -43.11
C GLY A 16 -36.37 14.58 -41.71
N ASP A 17 -37.00 14.00 -40.69
CA ASP A 17 -36.35 13.78 -39.40
C ASP A 17 -35.24 12.75 -39.60
N ARG A 18 -34.04 13.22 -39.91
CA ARG A 18 -32.83 12.42 -39.81
C ARG A 18 -32.56 12.25 -38.32
N PRO A 19 -32.60 11.03 -37.74
CA PRO A 19 -32.16 10.85 -36.37
C PRO A 19 -30.68 11.24 -36.30
N GLY A 20 -30.41 12.39 -35.70
CA GLY A 20 -29.07 12.87 -35.44
C GLY A 20 -28.30 11.78 -34.70
N TYR A 21 -27.20 11.35 -35.32
CA TYR A 21 -26.19 10.47 -34.74
C TYR A 21 -25.93 10.87 -33.28
N ARG A 22 -26.32 10.01 -32.32
CA ARG A 22 -26.04 10.19 -30.88
C ARG A 22 -24.79 9.38 -30.50
N PRO A 23 -23.55 9.93 -30.53
CA PRO A 23 -22.35 9.21 -30.11
C PRO A 23 -22.18 9.14 -28.58
N ALA A 24 -23.27 9.30 -27.81
CA ALA A 24 -23.20 9.42 -26.35
C ALA A 24 -23.19 8.06 -25.62
N ALA A 25 -23.67 6.98 -26.25
CA ALA A 25 -23.74 5.66 -25.60
C ALA A 25 -22.37 4.94 -25.58
N ARG A 26 -21.57 5.09 -26.64
CA ARG A 26 -20.28 4.39 -26.80
C ARG A 26 -19.16 4.94 -25.89
N ARG A 27 -19.29 6.20 -25.44
CA ARG A 27 -18.30 6.86 -24.56
C ARG A 27 -18.34 6.34 -23.11
N ARG A 28 -19.48 5.83 -22.65
CA ARG A 28 -19.64 5.35 -21.26
C ARG A 28 -18.89 4.04 -21.01
N GLY A 29 -18.93 3.09 -21.94
CA GLY A 29 -18.22 1.81 -21.82
C GLY A 29 -16.69 1.97 -21.75
N VAL A 30 -16.13 2.89 -22.53
CA VAL A 30 -14.69 3.21 -22.50
C VAL A 30 -14.30 3.86 -21.18
N ALA A 31 -15.12 4.76 -20.64
CA ALA A 31 -14.86 5.40 -19.35
C ALA A 31 -14.84 4.39 -18.19
N TYR A 32 -15.80 3.46 -18.14
CA TYR A 32 -15.81 2.39 -17.13
C TYR A 32 -14.60 1.46 -17.25
N TYR A 33 -14.23 1.09 -18.49
CA TYR A 33 -13.04 0.27 -18.73
C TYR A 33 -11.76 0.96 -18.24
N LEU A 34 -11.56 2.24 -18.58
CA LEU A 34 -10.41 3.01 -18.12
C LEU A 34 -10.39 3.19 -16.60
N ALA A 35 -11.54 3.47 -15.98
CA ALA A 35 -11.63 3.56 -14.52
C ALA A 35 -11.25 2.24 -13.84
N PHE A 36 -11.68 1.10 -14.39
CA PHE A 36 -11.34 -0.21 -13.86
C PHE A 36 -9.85 -0.52 -14.04
N VAL A 37 -9.27 -0.18 -15.19
CA VAL A 37 -7.82 -0.32 -15.44
C VAL A 37 -7.03 0.55 -14.46
N ILE A 38 -7.38 1.83 -14.30
CA ILE A 38 -6.71 2.74 -13.35
C ILE A 38 -6.81 2.20 -11.92
N LEU A 39 -8.00 1.74 -11.51
CA LEU A 39 -8.21 1.16 -10.19
C LEU A 39 -7.32 -0.08 -9.97
N LYS A 40 -7.21 -0.97 -10.95
CA LYS A 40 -6.34 -2.15 -10.86
C LYS A 40 -4.87 -1.77 -10.81
N LEU A 41 -4.45 -0.82 -11.65
CA LEU A 41 -3.07 -0.33 -11.65
C LEU A 41 -2.70 0.34 -10.32
N ALA A 42 -3.63 1.08 -9.70
CA ALA A 42 -3.43 1.64 -8.38
C ALA A 42 -3.49 0.59 -7.26
N ALA A 43 -4.29 -0.47 -7.41
CA ALA A 43 -4.42 -1.54 -6.42
C ALA A 43 -3.15 -2.40 -6.31
N ILE A 44 -2.42 -2.61 -7.41
CA ILE A 44 -1.20 -3.45 -7.42
C ILE A 44 -0.15 -2.97 -6.40
N PRO A 45 0.35 -1.71 -6.43
CA PRO A 45 1.34 -1.25 -5.46
C PRO A 45 0.79 -1.25 -4.03
N VAL A 46 -0.49 -0.97 -3.84
CA VAL A 46 -1.14 -1.01 -2.51
C VAL A 46 -1.10 -2.41 -1.94
N VAL A 47 -1.50 -3.42 -2.72
CA VAL A 47 -1.47 -4.83 -2.29
C VAL A 47 -0.03 -5.28 -2.05
N ALA A 48 0.91 -4.93 -2.92
CA ALA A 48 2.32 -5.26 -2.76
C ALA A 48 2.91 -4.68 -1.45
N LEU A 49 2.62 -3.42 -1.16
CA LEU A 49 3.03 -2.76 0.09
C LEU A 49 2.40 -3.42 1.31
N ALA A 50 1.10 -3.75 1.26
CA ALA A 50 0.40 -4.41 2.37
C ALA A 50 0.98 -5.80 2.66
N VAL A 51 1.25 -6.60 1.63
CA VAL A 51 1.88 -7.92 1.78
C VAL A 51 3.31 -7.79 2.31
N GLY A 52 4.12 -6.90 1.74
CA GLY A 52 5.48 -6.65 2.21
C GLY A 52 5.53 -6.20 3.67
N LEU A 53 4.66 -5.27 4.05
CA LEU A 53 4.54 -4.80 5.44
C LEU A 53 4.08 -5.93 6.38
N SER A 54 3.11 -6.75 5.95
CA SER A 54 2.63 -7.88 6.74
C SER A 54 3.73 -8.90 7.00
N LEU A 55 4.51 -9.25 5.97
CA LEU A 55 5.66 -10.16 6.09
C LEU A 55 6.71 -9.57 7.02
N PHE A 56 7.08 -8.30 6.82
CA PHE A 56 8.05 -7.60 7.67
C PHE A 56 7.65 -7.65 9.16
N LEU A 57 6.39 -7.34 9.48
CA LEU A 57 5.90 -7.37 10.87
C LEU A 57 5.87 -8.78 11.46
N ARG A 58 5.63 -9.81 10.64
CA ARG A 58 5.63 -11.22 11.08
C ARG A 58 7.03 -11.78 11.31
N THR A 59 7.99 -11.41 10.45
CA THR A 59 9.36 -11.93 10.51
C THR A 59 10.30 -11.08 11.36
N SER A 60 9.89 -9.87 11.74
CA SER A 60 10.71 -8.97 12.56
C SER A 60 10.99 -9.57 13.95
N PRO A 61 12.21 -9.43 14.48
CA PRO A 61 12.54 -9.82 15.84
C PRO A 61 11.84 -8.95 16.90
N TYR A 62 11.39 -7.76 16.52
CA TYR A 62 10.78 -6.77 17.41
C TYR A 62 9.26 -6.96 17.57
N ALA A 63 8.68 -6.30 18.59
CA ALA A 63 7.22 -6.17 18.66
C ALA A 63 6.70 -5.36 17.44
N PRO A 64 5.45 -5.53 16.99
CA PRO A 64 4.95 -4.83 15.80
C PRO A 64 5.07 -3.31 15.86
N ALA A 65 4.83 -2.73 17.04
CA ALA A 65 4.99 -1.30 17.27
C ALA A 65 6.46 -0.87 17.13
N GLU A 66 7.39 -1.58 17.77
CA GLU A 66 8.82 -1.31 17.69
C GLU A 66 9.35 -1.48 16.27
N ALA A 67 8.90 -2.52 15.54
CA ALA A 67 9.28 -2.77 14.16
C ALA A 67 8.87 -1.61 13.24
N LEU A 68 7.70 -1.00 13.47
CA LEU A 68 7.27 0.19 12.74
C LEU A 68 8.15 1.40 13.07
N LEU A 69 8.48 1.61 14.35
CA LEU A 69 9.37 2.71 14.74
C LEU A 69 10.77 2.55 14.13
N ASP A 70 11.31 1.33 14.13
CA ASP A 70 12.58 1.02 13.47
C ASP A 70 12.52 1.27 11.95
N LEU A 71 11.41 0.89 11.31
CA LEU A 71 11.17 1.14 9.90
C LEU A 71 11.06 2.63 9.57
N VAL A 72 10.47 3.43 10.46
CA VAL A 72 10.42 4.89 10.32
C VAL A 72 11.81 5.49 10.53
N ALA A 73 12.54 5.08 11.58
CA ALA A 73 13.90 5.55 11.86
C ALA A 73 14.88 5.22 10.72
N ARG A 74 14.64 4.12 10.01
CA ARG A 74 15.35 3.79 8.78
C ARG A 74 15.28 4.97 7.80
N GLY A 75 14.15 5.69 7.68
CA GLY A 75 13.97 6.84 6.78
C GLY A 75 14.97 8.00 6.91
N GLY A 76 15.78 8.05 7.96
CA GLY A 76 16.86 9.04 8.15
C GLY A 76 16.81 9.67 9.53
N CYS A 77 17.77 10.54 9.83
CA CYS A 77 17.85 11.18 11.15
C CYS A 77 16.65 12.03 11.54
N PRO A 78 16.04 12.83 10.64
CA PRO A 78 14.79 13.53 10.96
C PRO A 78 13.65 12.59 11.30
N ALA A 79 13.54 11.46 10.61
CA ALA A 79 12.52 10.46 10.87
C ALA A 79 12.76 9.73 12.19
N ALA A 80 14.01 9.38 12.50
CA ALA A 80 14.40 8.78 13.77
C ALA A 80 14.15 9.72 14.96
N ALA A 81 14.44 11.01 14.80
CA ALA A 81 14.14 12.04 15.79
C ALA A 81 12.62 12.21 16.00
N ALA A 82 11.84 12.20 14.92
CA ALA A 82 10.38 12.32 14.99
C ALA A 82 9.70 11.18 15.78
N VAL A 83 10.31 10.00 15.81
CA VAL A 83 9.82 8.85 16.60
C VAL A 83 10.55 8.65 17.93
N GLY A 84 11.42 9.60 18.32
CA GLY A 84 12.12 9.56 19.60
C GLY A 84 13.18 8.46 19.72
N LEU A 85 13.69 7.96 18.59
CA LEU A 85 14.75 6.93 18.56
C LEU A 85 16.15 7.51 18.35
N ALA A 86 16.28 8.80 18.03
CA ALA A 86 17.58 9.46 17.95
C ALA A 86 18.00 10.08 19.30
N PRO A 87 19.30 10.00 19.69
CA PRO A 87 20.36 9.22 19.05
C PRO A 87 20.25 7.71 19.37
N ALA A 88 20.66 6.86 18.42
CA ALA A 88 20.58 5.40 18.56
C ALA A 88 21.98 4.77 18.54
N ARG A 89 22.25 3.83 19.46
CA ARG A 89 23.51 3.06 19.48
C ARG A 89 23.41 1.79 18.66
N ARG A 90 24.54 1.30 18.16
CA ARG A 90 24.63 0.04 17.43
C ARG A 90 23.94 -1.11 18.17
N GLY A 91 23.00 -1.77 17.50
CA GLY A 91 22.19 -2.86 18.05
C GLY A 91 20.94 -2.43 18.81
N ALA A 92 20.75 -1.12 19.05
CA ALA A 92 19.52 -0.57 19.61
C ALA A 92 18.45 -0.35 18.53
N LEU A 93 17.19 -0.25 18.99
CA LEU A 93 16.07 0.11 18.14
C LEU A 93 16.31 1.48 17.50
N GLY A 94 16.14 1.59 16.18
CA GLY A 94 16.35 2.83 15.43
C GLY A 94 17.79 3.09 14.97
N TYR A 95 18.75 2.22 15.30
CA TYR A 95 20.08 2.29 14.71
C TYR A 95 20.08 1.69 13.30
N HIS A 96 20.47 2.52 12.33
CA HIS A 96 20.73 2.08 10.95
C HIS A 96 22.10 2.59 10.55
N ALA A 97 22.98 1.72 10.04
CA ALA A 97 24.35 2.09 9.66
C ALA A 97 24.40 3.25 8.64
N ARG A 98 23.35 3.42 7.84
CA ARG A 98 23.23 4.56 6.89
C ARG A 98 23.01 5.91 7.55
N ASN A 99 22.59 5.91 8.81
CA ASN A 99 22.34 7.10 9.62
C ASN A 99 23.52 7.41 10.57
N ASP A 100 24.54 6.56 10.58
CA ASP A 100 25.80 6.66 11.32
C ASP A 100 26.88 7.10 10.32
N THR A 101 27.07 8.42 10.20
CA THR A 101 27.82 9.01 9.07
C THR A 101 29.33 8.88 9.23
N ASP A 102 29.80 8.91 10.47
CA ASP A 102 31.21 8.75 10.88
C ASP A 102 31.54 7.31 11.31
N GLY A 103 30.54 6.45 11.53
CA GLY A 103 30.73 5.01 11.73
C GLY A 103 31.16 4.64 13.14
N ASP A 104 30.99 5.54 14.10
CA ASP A 104 31.45 5.38 15.49
C ASP A 104 30.53 4.45 16.31
N GLY A 105 29.39 4.05 15.72
CA GLY A 105 28.39 3.21 16.35
C GLY A 105 27.24 3.97 17.00
N ILE A 106 27.13 5.28 16.79
CA ILE A 106 26.04 6.13 17.26
C ILE A 106 25.41 6.85 16.06
N ALA A 107 24.20 6.45 15.70
CA ALA A 107 23.45 7.11 14.64
C ALA A 107 22.76 8.39 15.15
N CYS A 108 22.73 9.42 14.28
CA CYS A 108 21.97 10.66 14.47
C CYS A 108 22.31 11.48 15.72
N GLU A 109 23.57 11.52 16.11
CA GLU A 109 24.06 12.27 17.29
C GLU A 109 23.74 13.77 17.28
N ARG A 110 23.64 14.36 16.08
CA ARG A 110 23.41 15.80 15.91
C ARG A 110 21.94 16.20 16.02
N GLU A 111 21.02 15.24 15.96
CA GLU A 111 19.61 15.53 16.17
C GLU A 111 19.38 15.77 17.67
N PRO A 112 18.60 16.80 18.05
CA PRO A 112 18.28 17.03 19.45
C PRO A 112 17.61 15.76 19.97
N ALA A 113 18.18 15.16 21.02
CA ALA A 113 17.57 14.04 21.71
C ALA A 113 16.16 14.46 22.07
N ALA A 114 15.18 14.02 21.27
CA ALA A 114 13.81 14.33 21.56
C ALA A 114 13.57 13.69 22.94
N ARG A 115 13.32 14.51 23.95
CA ARG A 115 12.83 14.04 25.27
C ARG A 115 11.40 13.50 25.08
N VAL A 116 11.23 12.57 24.15
CA VAL A 116 10.11 11.66 24.16
C VAL A 116 10.40 10.77 25.35
N ARG A 117 9.65 10.97 26.43
CA ARG A 117 9.59 9.99 27.52
C ARG A 117 9.56 8.62 26.87
N ALA A 118 10.57 7.80 27.13
CA ALA A 118 10.60 6.43 26.67
C ALA A 118 9.21 5.85 26.88
N ILE A 119 8.45 5.63 25.79
CA ILE A 119 7.26 4.82 25.90
C ILE A 119 7.84 3.49 26.36
N PRO A 120 7.46 2.97 27.54
CA PRO A 120 7.92 1.67 27.96
C PRO A 120 7.23 0.67 27.03
N LEU A 121 7.78 0.49 25.84
CA LEU A 121 7.54 -0.65 24.99
C LEU A 121 8.24 -1.79 25.73
N ALA A 122 7.48 -2.41 26.64
CA ALA A 122 7.95 -3.51 27.45
C ALA A 122 8.49 -4.59 26.50
N GLY A 123 9.81 -4.75 26.55
CA GLY A 123 10.56 -5.65 25.71
C GLY A 123 10.00 -7.07 25.78
N GLY A 124 9.41 -7.50 24.66
CA GLY A 124 9.12 -8.89 24.41
C GLY A 124 10.27 -9.51 23.65
N ALA A 125 11.43 -9.71 24.29
CA ALA A 125 12.42 -10.68 23.81
C ALA A 125 11.73 -12.05 23.78
N ARG A 126 11.14 -12.40 22.64
CA ARG A 126 10.48 -13.68 22.46
C ARG A 126 11.56 -14.76 22.51
N ARG A 127 11.67 -15.41 23.68
CA ARG A 127 12.32 -16.72 23.84
C ARG A 127 11.88 -17.58 22.65
N ALA A 128 12.85 -17.98 21.83
CA ALA A 128 12.65 -19.01 20.83
C ALA A 128 11.99 -20.21 21.54
N GLY A 129 10.78 -20.56 21.08
CA GLY A 129 9.98 -21.61 21.68
C GLY A 129 10.79 -22.91 21.74
N GLY A 130 10.83 -23.51 22.93
CA GLY A 130 11.41 -24.82 23.15
C GLY A 130 10.62 -25.87 22.38
N ALA A 131 11.04 -26.13 21.13
CA ALA A 131 10.66 -27.33 20.42
C ALA A 131 11.20 -28.52 21.23
N LYS A 132 10.28 -29.26 21.85
CA LYS A 132 10.58 -30.47 22.60
C LYS A 132 10.80 -31.58 21.56
N PHE A 133 12.04 -31.80 21.16
CA PHE A 133 12.38 -32.95 20.33
C PHE A 133 12.17 -34.22 21.16
N VAL A 134 11.04 -34.88 20.97
CA VAL A 134 10.83 -36.25 21.47
C VAL A 134 11.76 -37.15 20.66
N ARG A 135 12.81 -37.67 21.29
CA ARG A 135 13.64 -38.73 20.70
C ARG A 135 12.79 -40.00 20.60
N PRO A 136 12.66 -40.64 19.41
CA PRO A 136 12.06 -41.95 19.35
C PRO A 136 12.91 -42.95 20.13
N ALA A 137 12.27 -43.78 20.95
CA ALA A 137 12.93 -44.86 21.66
C ALA A 137 13.52 -45.86 20.64
N ARG A 138 14.80 -46.19 20.81
CA ARG A 138 15.48 -47.25 20.07
C ARG A 138 14.86 -48.58 20.53
N THR A 139 13.99 -49.18 19.73
CA THR A 139 13.62 -50.59 19.89
C THR A 139 14.80 -51.45 19.41
N GLY A 140 15.69 -51.81 20.33
CA GLY A 140 16.66 -52.89 20.15
C GLY A 140 16.01 -54.21 20.57
N GLY A 141 15.63 -55.03 19.59
CA GLY A 141 15.34 -56.44 19.78
C GLY A 141 16.61 -57.25 19.51
N GLY A 142 16.92 -58.16 20.43
CA GLY A 142 18.03 -59.11 20.31
C GLY A 142 17.71 -60.33 19.45
#